data_AF-A0A7J0C1Y5-F1
#
_entry.id   AF-A0A7J0C1Y5-F1
#
_cell.length_a   1.000
_cell.length_b   1.000
_cell.length_c   1.000
_cell.angle_alpha   90.00
_cell.angle_beta   90.00
_cell.angle_gamma   90.00
#
_symmetry.space_group_name_H-M   'P 1'
#
loop_
_entity.id
_entity.type
_entity.pdbx_description
1 polymer ?
#
loop_
_entity_poly.entity_id
_entity_poly.type
_entity_poly.pdbx_seq_one_letter_code
_entity_poly.pdbx_strand_id
1 'polypeptide(L)'
;MQRTRDGVLVVMHDTTLKRTTDAEELFPGRAPWAVKDFTAAEVARLDAGSWFGAAYAGARVPTLEQYLHRVERNHQSLLLEIKAPETYPGIEQDTLRVLRGAGWLDRHHVKHKLIIQSFGAESVKRVHAQRPDVVTGFLGTPAVADLPSYGAFTDQINPPHATLSADYVAAVQSVKGAHGKPLQVNTWTVNDAATAARVAGYGVDGIITNHPDVVRDATR
;
A
#
# COMPACT_ATOMS: atom_id res chain seq x y z
N MET A 1 -2.84 -5.11 -1.43
CA MET A 1 -3.21 -6.11 -2.45
C MET A 1 -3.35 -7.49 -1.81
N GLN A 2 -4.09 -8.39 -2.44
CA GLN A 2 -4.36 -9.77 -1.99
C GLN A 2 -4.06 -10.77 -3.13
N ARG A 3 -4.05 -12.08 -2.86
CA ARG A 3 -3.82 -13.13 -3.87
C ARG A 3 -5.00 -14.12 -3.92
N THR A 4 -5.50 -14.38 -5.12
CA THR A 4 -6.55 -15.38 -5.36
C THR A 4 -6.02 -16.81 -5.24
N ARG A 5 -6.92 -17.80 -5.18
CA ARG A 5 -6.59 -19.23 -5.07
C ARG A 5 -5.67 -19.72 -6.19
N ASP A 6 -5.87 -19.20 -7.39
CA ASP A 6 -5.10 -19.49 -8.60
C ASP A 6 -3.88 -18.57 -8.80
N GLY A 7 -3.50 -17.80 -7.78
CA GLY A 7 -2.23 -17.07 -7.73
C GLY A 7 -2.25 -15.68 -8.37
N VAL A 8 -3.41 -15.16 -8.78
CA VAL A 8 -3.52 -13.82 -9.36
C VAL A 8 -3.56 -12.77 -8.26
N LEU A 9 -2.74 -11.73 -8.40
CA LEU A 9 -2.75 -10.59 -7.48
C LEU A 9 -3.90 -9.64 -7.82
N VAL A 10 -4.69 -9.28 -6.82
CA VAL A 10 -5.84 -8.37 -6.94
C VAL A 10 -5.70 -7.17 -6.00
N VAL A 11 -6.23 -6.02 -6.43
CA VAL A 11 -6.22 -4.81 -5.62
C VAL A 11 -7.41 -4.84 -4.67
N MET A 12 -7.13 -5.24 -3.44
CA MET A 12 -8.12 -5.28 -2.36
C MET A 12 -7.44 -4.95 -1.03
N HIS A 13 -8.20 -4.27 -0.15
CA HIS A 13 -7.74 -3.95 1.19
C HIS A 13 -7.86 -5.17 2.11
N ASP A 14 -9.07 -5.69 2.25
CA ASP A 14 -9.39 -6.76 3.21
C ASP A 14 -8.93 -8.12 2.69
N THR A 15 -8.74 -9.06 3.60
CA THR A 15 -8.50 -10.47 3.26
C THR A 15 -9.77 -11.20 2.84
N THR A 16 -10.94 -10.56 2.97
CA THR A 16 -12.25 -11.06 2.54
C THR A 16 -12.90 -10.12 1.52
N LEU A 17 -13.78 -10.68 0.70
CA LEU A 17 -14.50 -9.95 -0.36
C LEU A 17 -15.73 -9.20 0.20
N LYS A 18 -16.18 -9.56 1.41
CA LYS A 18 -17.48 -9.19 1.97
C LYS A 18 -17.77 -7.68 2.02
N ARG A 19 -16.84 -6.87 2.53
CA ARG A 19 -17.14 -5.45 2.82
C ARG A 19 -17.32 -4.60 1.57
N THR A 20 -16.60 -4.91 0.50
CA THR A 20 -16.49 -4.06 -0.69
C THR A 20 -16.98 -4.75 -1.96
N THR A 21 -17.76 -5.83 -1.82
CA THR A 21 -18.35 -6.52 -2.97
C THR A 21 -19.71 -7.13 -2.63
N ASP A 22 -20.41 -7.64 -3.63
CA ASP A 22 -21.63 -8.44 -3.55
C ASP A 22 -21.38 -9.95 -3.29
N ALA A 23 -20.21 -10.34 -2.76
CA ALA A 23 -19.84 -11.75 -2.62
C ALA A 23 -20.80 -12.59 -1.76
N GLU A 24 -21.43 -11.97 -0.75
CA GLU A 24 -22.44 -12.66 0.08
C GLU A 24 -23.68 -13.05 -0.72
N GLU A 25 -24.06 -12.23 -1.71
CA GLU A 25 -25.21 -12.47 -2.58
C GLU A 25 -24.86 -13.45 -3.72
N LEU A 26 -23.71 -13.25 -4.37
CA LEU A 26 -23.30 -14.06 -5.51
C LEU A 26 -22.79 -15.45 -5.10
N PHE A 27 -22.26 -15.58 -3.88
CA PHE A 27 -21.67 -16.82 -3.35
C PHE A 27 -22.06 -17.10 -1.88
N PRO A 28 -23.36 -17.25 -1.54
CA PRO A 28 -23.83 -17.31 -0.15
C PRO A 28 -23.29 -18.48 0.68
N GLY A 29 -22.88 -19.57 0.02
CA GLY A 29 -22.31 -20.76 0.67
C GLY A 29 -20.78 -20.76 0.85
N ARG A 30 -20.12 -19.62 0.61
CA ARG A 30 -18.64 -19.52 0.59
C ARG A 30 -18.06 -18.62 1.69
N ALA A 31 -18.81 -18.41 2.78
CA ALA A 31 -18.30 -17.74 3.97
C ALA A 31 -16.95 -18.37 4.42
N PRO A 32 -15.96 -17.57 4.87
CA PRO A 32 -16.02 -16.14 5.13
C PRO A 32 -15.69 -15.23 3.93
N TRP A 33 -15.76 -15.77 2.70
CA TRP A 33 -15.39 -15.08 1.46
C TRP A 33 -13.93 -14.60 1.43
N ALA A 34 -13.01 -15.39 2.00
CA ALA A 34 -11.59 -15.06 1.98
C ALA A 34 -11.08 -15.06 0.52
N VAL A 35 -10.36 -14.02 0.12
CA VAL A 35 -9.88 -13.83 -1.26
C VAL A 35 -9.09 -15.06 -1.75
N LYS A 36 -8.29 -15.65 -0.85
CA LYS A 36 -7.47 -16.84 -1.11
C LYS A 36 -8.26 -18.10 -1.50
N ASP A 37 -9.57 -18.14 -1.22
CA ASP A 37 -10.44 -19.28 -1.51
C ASP A 37 -11.15 -19.15 -2.86
N PHE A 38 -11.03 -18.01 -3.54
CA PHE A 38 -11.67 -17.71 -4.82
C PHE A 38 -10.64 -17.61 -5.93
N THR A 39 -11.00 -18.07 -7.13
CA THR A 39 -10.22 -17.85 -8.37
C THR A 39 -10.37 -16.41 -8.86
N ALA A 40 -9.42 -15.95 -9.67
CA ALA A 40 -9.52 -14.64 -10.32
C ALA A 40 -10.79 -14.50 -11.17
N ALA A 41 -11.21 -15.57 -11.84
CA ALA A 41 -12.44 -15.60 -12.62
C ALA A 41 -13.70 -15.46 -11.75
N GLU A 42 -13.74 -16.08 -10.56
CA GLU A 42 -14.84 -15.85 -9.61
C GLU A 42 -14.83 -14.41 -9.08
N VAL A 43 -13.67 -13.89 -8.69
CA VAL A 43 -13.53 -12.51 -8.18
C VAL A 43 -13.91 -11.47 -9.23
N ALA A 44 -13.59 -11.69 -10.50
CA ALA A 44 -13.91 -10.77 -11.60
C ALA A 44 -15.42 -10.62 -11.87
N ARG A 45 -16.26 -11.52 -11.35
CA ARG A 45 -17.73 -11.44 -11.49
C ARG A 45 -18.39 -10.49 -10.50
N LEU A 46 -17.68 -10.18 -9.41
CA LEU A 46 -18.23 -9.40 -8.31
C LEU A 46 -18.46 -7.94 -8.71
N ASP A 47 -19.54 -7.35 -8.20
CA ASP A 47 -19.73 -5.91 -8.16
C ASP A 47 -18.98 -5.34 -6.96
N ALA A 48 -17.94 -4.56 -7.22
CA ALA A 48 -17.07 -3.92 -6.24
C ALA A 48 -17.35 -2.42 -6.05
N GLY A 49 -18.48 -1.92 -6.56
CA GLY A 49 -18.82 -0.49 -6.51
C GLY A 49 -20.20 -0.18 -5.93
N SER A 50 -21.19 -1.06 -6.08
CA SER A 50 -22.54 -0.86 -5.55
C SER A 50 -22.57 -0.63 -4.03
N TRP A 51 -21.63 -1.23 -3.29
CA TRP A 51 -21.48 -1.00 -1.84
C TRP A 51 -21.14 0.46 -1.49
N PHE A 52 -20.47 1.19 -2.38
CA PHE A 52 -20.08 2.59 -2.18
C PHE A 52 -21.17 3.55 -2.66
N GLY A 53 -21.87 3.21 -3.74
CA GLY A 53 -23.04 3.95 -4.20
C GLY A 53 -23.49 3.54 -5.60
N ALA A 54 -24.76 3.80 -5.91
CA ALA A 54 -25.39 3.37 -7.17
C ALA A 54 -24.66 3.86 -8.44
N ALA A 55 -24.00 5.03 -8.39
CA ALA A 55 -23.22 5.56 -9.50
C ALA A 55 -22.00 4.70 -9.87
N TYR A 56 -21.58 3.79 -8.99
CA TYR A 56 -20.41 2.92 -9.17
C TYR A 56 -20.82 1.46 -9.41
N ALA A 57 -22.11 1.19 -9.60
CA ALA A 57 -22.61 -0.16 -9.86
C ALA A 57 -21.90 -0.80 -11.06
N GLY A 58 -21.56 -2.08 -10.91
CA GLY A 58 -20.84 -2.86 -11.92
C GLY A 58 -19.32 -2.64 -11.97
N ALA A 59 -18.74 -1.78 -11.11
CA ALA A 59 -17.30 -1.72 -10.96
C ALA A 59 -16.73 -3.10 -10.58
N ARG A 60 -15.56 -3.46 -11.10
CA ARG A 60 -14.95 -4.78 -10.88
C ARG A 60 -13.71 -4.68 -10.01
N VAL A 61 -13.40 -5.75 -9.29
CA VAL A 61 -12.11 -5.91 -8.61
C VAL A 61 -11.00 -6.01 -9.66
N PRO A 62 -10.04 -5.08 -9.71
CA PRO A 62 -8.98 -5.15 -10.70
C PRO A 62 -7.87 -6.11 -10.24
N THR A 63 -7.27 -6.81 -11.19
CA THR A 63 -5.95 -7.44 -10.99
C THR A 63 -4.89 -6.35 -10.82
N LEU A 64 -3.76 -6.70 -10.20
CA LEU A 64 -2.64 -5.77 -10.08
C LEU A 64 -2.14 -5.33 -11.46
N GLU A 65 -2.05 -6.25 -12.43
CA GLU A 65 -1.63 -5.93 -13.81
C GLU A 65 -2.53 -4.88 -14.48
N GLN A 66 -3.85 -5.07 -14.44
CA GLN A 66 -4.81 -4.10 -14.96
C GLN A 66 -4.68 -2.74 -14.28
N TYR A 67 -4.44 -2.74 -12.97
CA TYR A 67 -4.25 -1.50 -12.22
C TYR A 67 -2.95 -0.79 -12.62
N LEU A 68 -1.84 -1.51 -12.76
CA LEU A 68 -0.55 -0.96 -13.20
C LEU A 68 -0.65 -0.29 -14.57
N HIS A 69 -1.35 -0.91 -15.53
CA HIS A 69 -1.61 -0.27 -16.83
C HIS A 69 -2.40 1.03 -16.71
N ARG A 70 -3.37 1.11 -15.79
CA ARG A 70 -4.15 2.32 -15.55
C ARG A 70 -3.31 3.42 -14.91
N VAL A 71 -2.50 3.09 -13.92
CA VAL A 71 -1.59 4.02 -13.23
C VAL A 71 -0.59 4.60 -14.23
N GLU A 72 0.00 3.74 -15.07
CA GLU A 72 0.98 4.16 -16.09
C GLU A 72 0.35 5.07 -17.14
N ARG A 73 -0.83 4.71 -17.66
CA ARG A 73 -1.59 5.53 -18.63
C ARG A 73 -1.90 6.94 -18.10
N ASN A 74 -2.02 7.10 -16.79
CA ASN A 74 -2.29 8.38 -16.14
C ASN A 74 -1.02 9.08 -15.63
N HIS A 75 0.17 8.53 -15.90
CA HIS A 75 1.47 9.04 -15.47
C HIS A 75 1.64 9.16 -13.94
N GLN A 76 0.91 8.34 -13.18
CA GLN A 76 0.87 8.38 -11.72
C GLN A 76 2.05 7.61 -11.11
N SER A 77 2.43 7.98 -9.88
CA SER A 77 3.30 7.16 -9.03
C SER A 77 2.45 6.18 -8.22
N LEU A 78 3.07 5.10 -7.75
CA LEU A 78 2.46 4.00 -7.05
C LEU A 78 3.10 3.78 -5.68
N LEU A 79 2.26 3.87 -4.64
CA LEU A 79 2.55 3.35 -3.31
C LEU A 79 1.82 2.02 -3.16
N LEU A 80 2.52 0.91 -3.41
CA LEU A 80 1.95 -0.44 -3.40
C LEU A 80 2.06 -1.06 -2.01
N GLU A 81 0.94 -1.48 -1.44
CA GLU A 81 0.94 -2.20 -0.16
C GLU A 81 0.75 -3.72 -0.34
N ILE A 82 1.66 -4.50 0.25
CA ILE A 82 1.50 -5.94 0.46
C ILE A 82 0.72 -6.17 1.76
N LYS A 83 -0.53 -6.63 1.65
CA LYS A 83 -1.44 -6.86 2.80
C LYS A 83 -1.27 -8.29 3.32
N ALA A 84 -1.28 -8.44 4.65
CA ALA A 84 -1.28 -9.73 5.34
C ALA A 84 -0.32 -10.78 4.73
N PRO A 85 0.98 -10.45 4.56
CA PRO A 85 1.93 -11.29 3.83
C PRO A 85 2.06 -12.72 4.40
N GLU A 86 1.83 -12.91 5.70
CA GLU A 86 1.78 -14.21 6.37
C GLU A 86 0.65 -15.12 5.84
N THR A 87 -0.40 -14.55 5.26
CA THR A 87 -1.50 -15.31 4.63
C THR A 87 -1.06 -15.92 3.28
N TYR A 88 -0.07 -15.32 2.62
CA TYR A 88 0.32 -15.65 1.26
C TYR A 88 1.83 -15.87 1.15
N PRO A 89 2.33 -17.07 1.52
CA PRO A 89 3.72 -17.42 1.26
C PRO A 89 4.09 -17.17 -0.20
N GLY A 90 5.18 -16.43 -0.43
CA GLY A 90 5.67 -16.09 -1.76
C GLY A 90 5.06 -14.83 -2.40
N ILE A 91 4.19 -14.09 -1.70
CA ILE A 91 3.52 -12.92 -2.29
C ILE A 91 4.50 -11.82 -2.70
N GLU A 92 5.63 -11.65 -2.00
CA GLU A 92 6.67 -10.70 -2.39
C GLU A 92 7.26 -11.06 -3.77
N GLN A 93 7.59 -12.34 -3.99
CA GLN A 93 8.08 -12.84 -5.28
C GLN A 93 7.05 -12.66 -6.38
N ASP A 94 5.78 -12.98 -6.12
CA ASP A 94 4.70 -12.83 -7.09
C ASP A 94 4.49 -11.36 -7.48
N THR A 95 4.60 -10.45 -6.50
CA THR A 95 4.49 -9.00 -6.71
C THR A 95 5.57 -8.50 -7.63
N LEU A 96 6.83 -8.87 -7.33
CA LEU A 96 7.97 -8.52 -8.17
C LEU A 96 7.85 -9.15 -9.56
N ARG A 97 7.26 -10.34 -9.70
CA ARG A 97 7.00 -10.96 -11.01
C ARG A 97 6.02 -10.12 -11.84
N VAL A 98 4.89 -9.72 -11.25
CA VAL A 98 3.88 -8.89 -11.93
C VAL A 98 4.44 -7.51 -12.28
N LEU A 99 5.12 -6.85 -11.34
CA LEU A 99 5.76 -5.55 -11.60
C LEU A 99 6.80 -5.64 -12.72
N ARG A 100 7.58 -6.72 -12.78
CA ARG A 100 8.55 -6.94 -13.87
C ARG A 100 7.84 -7.11 -15.22
N GLY A 101 6.81 -7.96 -15.27
CA GLY A 101 6.03 -8.20 -16.48
C GLY A 101 5.36 -6.94 -17.02
N ALA A 102 4.91 -6.06 -16.12
CA ALA A 102 4.29 -4.78 -16.46
C ALA A 102 5.28 -3.64 -16.76
N GLY A 103 6.60 -3.88 -16.69
CA GLY A 103 7.63 -2.85 -16.95
C GLY A 103 7.94 -1.92 -15.77
N TRP A 104 7.30 -2.10 -14.61
CA TRP A 104 7.43 -1.24 -13.43
C TRP A 104 8.73 -1.40 -12.64
N LEU A 105 9.63 -2.26 -13.11
CA LEU A 105 10.90 -2.57 -12.46
C LEU A 105 12.12 -2.04 -13.21
N ASP A 106 11.90 -1.25 -14.28
CA ASP A 106 12.98 -0.53 -14.94
C ASP A 106 13.57 0.57 -14.02
N ARG A 107 14.69 1.15 -14.47
CA ARG A 107 15.41 2.18 -13.72
C ARG A 107 14.57 3.43 -13.47
N HIS A 108 13.67 3.81 -14.39
CA HIS A 108 12.86 5.01 -14.23
C HIS A 108 11.81 4.82 -13.14
N HIS A 109 11.05 3.74 -13.21
CA HIS A 109 9.97 3.45 -12.29
C HIS A 109 10.48 3.26 -10.88
N VAL A 110 11.52 2.44 -10.71
CA VAL A 110 12.12 2.14 -9.41
C VAL A 110 12.63 3.39 -8.71
N LYS A 111 13.22 4.32 -9.47
CA LYS A 111 13.79 5.56 -8.90
C LYS A 111 12.75 6.65 -8.61
N HIS A 112 11.62 6.66 -9.32
CA HIS A 112 10.74 7.84 -9.37
C HIS A 112 9.25 7.56 -9.20
N LYS A 113 8.79 6.32 -9.40
CA LYS A 113 7.37 6.00 -9.50
C LYS A 113 6.91 4.88 -8.57
N LEU A 114 7.80 4.05 -8.03
CA LEU A 114 7.42 2.88 -7.24
C LEU A 114 7.95 2.94 -5.82
N ILE A 115 7.05 2.77 -4.87
CA ILE A 115 7.36 2.44 -3.48
C ILE A 115 6.56 1.19 -3.10
N ILE A 116 7.20 0.23 -2.41
CA ILE A 116 6.52 -0.95 -1.86
C ILE A 116 6.51 -0.86 -0.34
N GLN A 117 5.32 -0.97 0.27
CA GLN A 117 5.15 -0.92 1.71
C GLN A 117 4.38 -2.12 2.29
N SER A 118 4.55 -2.35 3.60
CA SER A 118 3.81 -3.37 4.34
C SER A 118 3.84 -3.09 5.85
N PHE A 119 2.84 -3.60 6.58
CA PHE A 119 2.91 -3.74 8.05
C PHE A 119 3.82 -4.89 8.49
N GLY A 120 4.09 -5.86 7.60
CA GLY A 120 4.98 -6.98 7.91
C GLY A 120 6.43 -6.58 7.68
N ALA A 121 7.19 -6.28 8.75
CA ALA A 121 8.61 -5.90 8.65
C ALA A 121 9.43 -6.96 7.88
N GLU A 122 9.16 -8.24 8.09
CA GLU A 122 9.80 -9.33 7.33
C GLU A 122 9.45 -9.33 5.84
N SER A 123 8.26 -8.85 5.47
CA SER A 123 7.88 -8.68 4.07
C SER A 123 8.71 -7.55 3.42
N VAL A 124 8.86 -6.43 4.13
CA VAL A 124 9.70 -5.31 3.68
C VAL A 124 11.16 -5.75 3.50
N LYS A 125 11.72 -6.50 4.47
CA LYS A 125 13.07 -7.10 4.36
C LYS A 125 13.20 -8.03 3.16
N ARG A 126 12.20 -8.88 2.90
CA ARG A 126 12.21 -9.80 1.74
C ARG A 126 12.16 -9.06 0.41
N VAL A 127 11.41 -7.97 0.31
CA VAL A 127 11.40 -7.12 -0.90
C VAL A 127 12.76 -6.46 -1.08
N HIS A 128 13.29 -5.82 -0.02
CA HIS A 128 14.60 -5.17 -0.05
C HIS A 128 15.74 -6.13 -0.45
N ALA A 129 15.76 -7.34 0.11
CA ALA A 129 16.77 -8.35 -0.22
C ALA A 129 16.70 -8.81 -1.70
N GLN A 130 15.51 -8.85 -2.30
CA GLN A 130 15.33 -9.26 -3.69
C GLN A 130 15.54 -8.11 -4.69
N ARG A 131 15.20 -6.88 -4.29
CA ARG A 131 15.28 -5.66 -5.09
C ARG A 131 15.75 -4.48 -4.23
N PRO A 132 17.06 -4.44 -3.91
CA PRO A 132 17.63 -3.42 -3.03
C PRO A 132 17.61 -2.02 -3.65
N ASP A 133 17.26 -1.89 -4.93
CA ASP A 133 17.07 -0.63 -5.64
C ASP A 133 15.66 -0.05 -5.49
N VAL A 134 14.67 -0.86 -5.06
CA VAL A 134 13.29 -0.41 -4.83
C VAL A 134 13.19 0.28 -3.48
N VAL A 135 12.62 1.49 -3.48
CA VAL A 135 12.27 2.20 -2.25
C VAL A 135 11.19 1.42 -1.51
N THR A 136 11.44 1.17 -0.23
CA THR A 136 10.52 0.43 0.64
C THR A 136 10.03 1.28 1.81
N GLY A 137 8.84 0.95 2.30
CA GLY A 137 8.21 1.61 3.46
C GLY A 137 7.68 0.62 4.49
N PHE A 138 7.91 0.89 5.77
CA PHE A 138 7.30 0.14 6.87
C PHE A 138 6.09 0.89 7.41
N LEU A 139 4.92 0.25 7.41
CA LEU A 139 3.70 0.79 8.02
C LEU A 139 3.69 0.47 9.51
N GLY A 140 3.78 1.50 10.35
CA GLY A 140 3.82 1.35 11.80
C GLY A 140 4.52 2.50 12.51
N THR A 141 4.59 2.39 13.84
CA THR A 141 5.26 3.36 14.72
C THR A 141 6.29 2.62 15.59
N PRO A 142 7.40 2.12 15.01
CA PRO A 142 8.44 1.47 15.79
C PRO A 142 8.99 2.42 16.86
N ALA A 143 9.47 1.86 17.98
CA ALA A 143 10.10 2.66 19.02
C ALA A 143 11.35 3.37 18.46
N VAL A 144 11.64 4.57 18.97
CA VAL A 144 12.80 5.36 18.51
C VAL A 144 14.11 4.58 18.59
N ALA A 145 14.27 3.76 19.65
CA ALA A 145 15.44 2.91 19.83
C ALA A 145 15.63 1.85 18.73
N ASP A 146 14.53 1.43 18.07
CA ASP A 146 14.57 0.40 17.04
C ASP A 146 14.78 0.98 15.63
N LEU A 147 14.61 2.29 15.44
CA LEU A 147 14.70 2.95 14.12
C LEU A 147 15.97 2.62 13.34
N PRO A 148 17.18 2.53 13.95
CA PRO A 148 18.38 2.11 13.22
C PRO A 148 18.26 0.72 12.58
N SER A 149 17.55 -0.22 13.22
CA SER A 149 17.32 -1.56 12.67
C SER A 149 16.37 -1.53 11.46
N TYR A 150 15.38 -0.64 11.46
CA TYR A 150 14.49 -0.42 10.33
C TYR A 150 15.22 0.27 9.17
N GLY A 151 16.08 1.25 9.47
CA GLY A 151 16.90 1.94 8.46
C GLY A 151 17.81 1.02 7.65
N ALA A 152 18.07 -0.21 8.11
CA ALA A 152 18.84 -1.21 7.35
C ALA A 152 18.10 -1.80 6.14
N PHE A 153 16.77 -1.67 6.06
CA PHE A 153 15.96 -2.33 5.01
C PHE A 153 14.79 -1.50 4.47
N THR A 154 14.52 -0.33 5.05
CA THR A 154 13.46 0.58 4.60
C THR A 154 13.97 2.00 4.44
N ASP A 155 13.30 2.79 3.59
CA ASP A 155 13.55 4.22 3.43
C ASP A 155 12.45 5.07 4.07
N GLN A 156 11.34 4.45 4.45
CA GLN A 156 10.18 5.14 5.02
C GLN A 156 9.65 4.43 6.25
N ILE A 157 9.22 5.22 7.24
CA ILE A 157 8.40 4.81 8.37
C ILE A 157 7.06 5.53 8.25
N ASN A 158 5.98 4.78 8.12
CA ASN A 158 4.67 5.30 7.77
C ASN A 158 3.67 5.06 8.93
N PRO A 159 3.68 5.90 9.98
CA PRO A 159 2.84 5.77 11.16
C PRO A 159 1.43 6.34 10.93
N PRO A 160 0.40 5.85 11.66
CA PRO A 160 -0.88 6.52 11.66
C PRO A 160 -0.78 7.92 12.30
N HIS A 161 -1.57 8.88 11.83
CA HIS A 161 -1.49 10.28 12.29
C HIS A 161 -1.84 10.43 13.78
N ALA A 162 -2.58 9.47 14.34
CA ALA A 162 -3.02 9.49 15.73
C ALA A 162 -1.87 9.27 16.73
N THR A 163 -0.78 8.62 16.32
CA THR A 163 0.38 8.35 17.17
C THR A 163 1.56 9.30 16.88
N LEU A 164 1.36 10.27 15.99
CA LEU A 164 2.43 11.09 15.45
C LEU A 164 2.69 12.35 16.29
N SER A 165 3.96 12.69 16.47
CA SER A 165 4.43 13.96 17.04
C SER A 165 5.60 14.52 16.23
N ALA A 166 5.89 15.82 16.37
CA ALA A 166 7.05 16.46 15.76
C ALA A 166 8.37 15.80 16.19
N ASP A 167 8.52 15.47 17.48
CA ASP A 167 9.71 14.80 18.00
C ASP A 167 9.91 13.42 17.38
N TYR A 168 8.83 12.68 17.14
CA TYR A 168 8.91 11.39 16.47
C TYR A 168 9.35 11.53 15.01
N VAL A 169 8.79 12.51 14.28
CA VAL A 169 9.20 12.79 12.89
C VAL A 169 10.69 13.12 12.83
N ALA A 170 11.17 14.01 13.70
CA ALA A 170 12.58 14.37 13.78
C ALA A 170 13.48 13.16 14.13
N ALA A 171 13.03 12.30 15.05
CA ALA A 171 13.75 11.08 15.40
C ALA A 171 13.88 10.12 14.22
N VAL A 172 12.80 9.89 13.45
CA VAL A 172 12.84 9.08 12.22
C VAL A 172 13.83 9.68 11.21
N GLN A 173 13.70 10.97 10.91
CA GLN A 173 14.52 11.65 9.90
C GLN A 173 16.00 11.80 10.33
N SER A 174 16.35 11.57 11.61
CA SER A 174 17.74 11.51 12.07
C SER A 174 18.48 10.23 11.64
N VAL A 175 17.75 9.18 11.26
CA VAL A 175 18.29 7.89 10.86
C VAL A 175 18.38 7.81 9.34
N LYS A 176 19.44 7.20 8.82
CA LYS A 176 19.56 6.90 7.39
C LYS A 176 18.81 5.60 7.05
N GLY A 177 18.00 5.63 6.01
CA GLY A 177 17.37 4.47 5.40
C GLY A 177 18.30 3.66 4.52
N ALA A 178 17.73 2.63 3.90
CA ALA A 178 18.46 1.63 3.12
C ALA A 178 19.26 2.22 1.95
N HIS A 179 18.82 3.35 1.39
CA HIS A 179 19.52 4.06 0.32
C HIS A 179 20.43 5.20 0.80
N GLY A 180 20.76 5.25 2.10
CA GLY A 180 21.72 6.18 2.68
C GLY A 180 21.22 7.62 2.86
N LYS A 181 19.94 7.86 2.61
CA LYS A 181 19.24 9.15 2.84
C LYS A 181 18.49 9.12 4.18
N PRO A 182 18.18 10.27 4.80
CA PRO A 182 17.23 10.33 5.92
C PRO A 182 15.98 9.50 5.65
N LEU A 183 15.53 8.72 6.64
CA LEU A 183 14.24 8.05 6.57
C LEU A 183 13.13 9.09 6.40
N GLN A 184 12.15 8.76 5.58
CA GLN A 184 10.97 9.60 5.36
C GLN A 184 9.80 9.18 6.24
N VAL A 185 8.91 10.11 6.55
CA VAL A 185 7.66 9.86 7.27
C VAL A 185 6.45 10.15 6.39
N ASN A 186 5.69 9.12 6.01
CA ASN A 186 4.40 9.30 5.33
C ASN A 186 3.25 8.84 6.21
N THR A 187 2.45 9.77 6.73
CA THR A 187 1.42 9.46 7.73
C THR A 187 0.05 9.18 7.12
N TRP A 188 -0.78 8.39 7.82
CA TRP A 188 -2.09 7.95 7.32
C TRP A 188 -3.14 7.78 8.44
N THR A 189 -4.43 7.65 8.16
CA THR A 189 -5.10 8.25 7.00
C THR A 189 -5.63 9.60 7.44
N VAL A 190 -5.11 10.68 6.88
CA VAL A 190 -5.51 12.05 7.26
C VAL A 190 -6.57 12.54 6.29
N ASN A 191 -7.74 12.90 6.78
CA ASN A 191 -8.92 13.16 5.94
C ASN A 191 -9.50 14.58 6.10
N ASP A 192 -9.00 15.36 7.06
CA ASP A 192 -9.48 16.71 7.35
C ASP A 192 -8.34 17.74 7.29
N ALA A 193 -8.69 18.98 6.97
CA ALA A 193 -7.74 20.08 6.79
C ALA A 193 -6.95 20.42 8.06
N ALA A 194 -7.58 20.35 9.24
CA ALA A 194 -6.93 20.71 10.50
C ALA A 194 -5.84 19.70 10.86
N THR A 195 -6.13 18.40 10.72
CA THR A 195 -5.13 17.34 10.90
C THR A 195 -4.06 17.43 9.84
N ALA A 196 -4.40 17.70 8.57
CA ALA A 196 -3.42 17.87 7.49
C ALA A 196 -2.42 18.99 7.78
N ALA A 197 -2.89 20.18 8.13
CA ALA A 197 -2.04 21.32 8.51
C ALA A 197 -1.17 21.00 9.73
N ARG A 198 -1.73 20.32 10.74
CA ARG A 198 -1.01 19.91 11.94
C ARG A 198 0.14 18.95 11.63
N VAL A 199 -0.11 17.86 10.90
CA VAL A 199 0.94 16.87 10.61
C VAL A 199 1.96 17.41 9.60
N ALA A 200 1.55 18.28 8.68
CA ALA A 200 2.48 19.02 7.84
C ALA A 200 3.41 19.91 8.68
N GLY A 201 2.87 20.57 9.71
CA GLY A 201 3.66 21.32 10.70
C GLY A 201 4.64 20.47 11.53
N TYR A 202 4.44 19.15 11.60
CA TYR A 202 5.41 18.23 12.20
C TYR A 202 6.58 17.89 11.28
N GLY A 203 6.52 18.25 9.99
CA GLY A 203 7.58 18.00 9.01
C GLY A 203 7.50 16.64 8.32
N VAL A 204 6.31 16.03 8.21
CA VAL A 204 6.13 14.78 7.45
C VAL A 204 6.50 14.96 5.98
N ASP A 205 7.05 13.90 5.36
CA ASP A 205 7.40 13.86 3.94
C ASP A 205 6.18 13.60 3.04
N GLY A 206 5.11 13.03 3.60
CA GLY A 206 3.89 12.75 2.85
C GLY A 206 2.68 12.46 3.72
N ILE A 207 1.50 12.60 3.11
CA ILE A 207 0.20 12.38 3.73
C ILE A 207 -0.61 11.43 2.83
N ILE A 208 -1.02 10.30 3.39
CA ILE A 208 -1.93 9.35 2.76
C ILE A 208 -3.35 9.72 3.19
N THR A 209 -4.25 9.91 2.22
CA THR A 209 -5.57 10.51 2.43
C THR A 209 -6.62 9.94 1.48
N ASN A 210 -7.88 9.95 1.92
CA ASN A 210 -9.04 9.74 1.05
C ASN A 210 -9.53 11.05 0.39
N HIS A 211 -9.06 12.21 0.84
CA HIS A 211 -9.47 13.55 0.38
C HIS A 211 -8.25 14.36 -0.09
N PRO A 212 -7.64 13.98 -1.23
CA PRO A 212 -6.42 14.62 -1.72
C PRO A 212 -6.58 16.11 -2.03
N ASP A 213 -7.78 16.54 -2.42
CA ASP A 213 -8.15 17.94 -2.60
C ASP A 213 -8.12 18.73 -1.28
N VAL A 214 -8.72 18.18 -0.21
CA VAL A 214 -8.72 18.79 1.13
C VAL A 214 -7.31 18.91 1.68
N VAL A 215 -6.51 17.85 1.57
CA VAL A 215 -5.11 17.88 2.04
C VAL A 215 -4.28 18.88 1.24
N ARG A 216 -4.40 18.88 -0.09
CA ARG A 216 -3.67 19.81 -0.96
C ARG A 216 -3.96 21.26 -0.59
N ASP A 217 -5.20 21.61 -0.30
CA ASP A 217 -5.58 22.98 0.00
C ASP A 217 -5.14 23.40 1.42
N ALA A 218 -4.99 22.44 2.34
CA ALA A 218 -4.55 22.68 3.72
C ALA A 218 -3.02 22.74 3.91
N THR A 219 -2.22 22.21 2.97
CA THR A 219 -0.75 22.11 3.10
C THR A 219 0.03 22.97 2.11
N ARG A 220 -0.66 23.86 1.40
CA ARG A 220 -0.05 24.87 0.51
C ARG A 220 0.55 26.04 1.26
#